data_AF-A0A211YYP9-F1
#
_entry.id   AF-A0A211YYP9-F1
#
_cell.length_a   1.000
_cell.length_b   1.000
_cell.length_c   1.000
_cell.angle_alpha   90.00
_cell.angle_beta   90.00
_cell.angle_gamma   90.00
#
_symmetry.space_group_name_H-M   'P 1'
#
loop_
_entity.id
_entity.type
_entity.pdbx_description
1 polymer ?
#
loop_
_entity_poly.entity_id
_entity_poly.type
_entity_poly.pdbx_seq_one_letter_code
_entity_poly.pdbx_strand_id
1 'polypeptide(L)'
;MTDSTKRSPIGWVIRRLRSRPDSEHEMRFNGVALSTATAIYLAATGNFGPGEIIVYVTYTAFCLAVFADILRRPQACNARRIVAIIGDCSVLASEMCLRGESTAFLFPLLIWVILGNGFRFGLRFLALATTGGLVAFGTVIAATPFWQSEPAVSAGLIAGLLLAPIAAAPLIRKLSQAKRQAEAANEAKSFLLASVSHELRTPLTAILGTGSVLQDTKLDPAQQEITRRVISAGERLRTLVDGLSDATWIEEGHRRRPEDPRPSPAPTDGGT
;
A
#
# COMPACT_ATOMS: atom_id res chain seq x y z
N MET A 1 -15.89 22.01 -7.64
CA MET A 1 -16.31 20.58 -7.62
C MET A 1 -16.46 20.16 -6.17
N THR A 2 -17.64 19.66 -5.82
CA THR A 2 -18.36 19.97 -4.58
C THR A 2 -18.12 19.03 -3.40
N ASP A 3 -18.28 19.62 -2.21
CA ASP A 3 -18.08 19.12 -0.84
C ASP A 3 -19.03 17.96 -0.41
N SER A 4 -19.88 17.43 -1.32
CA SER A 4 -20.89 16.41 -0.98
C SER A 4 -20.32 15.00 -0.80
N THR A 5 -19.13 14.73 -1.35
CA THR A 5 -18.42 13.45 -1.17
C THR A 5 -17.84 13.27 0.24
N LYS A 6 -17.81 14.33 1.07
CA LYS A 6 -17.29 14.23 2.45
C LYS A 6 -18.26 13.60 3.44
N ARG A 7 -19.57 13.52 3.13
CA ARG A 7 -20.60 12.99 4.05
C ARG A 7 -21.29 11.70 3.59
N SER A 8 -21.01 11.21 2.38
CA SER A 8 -21.59 9.93 1.93
C SER A 8 -20.86 8.74 2.58
N PRO A 9 -21.57 7.64 2.90
CA PRO A 9 -20.94 6.42 3.41
C PRO A 9 -19.88 5.88 2.43
N ILE A 10 -20.09 6.04 1.13
CA ILE A 10 -19.12 5.70 0.08
C ILE A 10 -17.85 6.57 0.19
N GLY A 11 -18.00 7.89 0.40
CA GLY A 11 -16.86 8.79 0.58
C GLY A 11 -16.08 8.54 1.88
N TRP A 12 -16.74 8.03 2.92
CA TRP A 12 -16.07 7.54 4.12
C TRP A 12 -15.20 6.29 3.84
N VAL A 13 -15.74 5.30 3.13
CA VAL A 13 -15.00 4.08 2.73
C VAL A 13 -13.80 4.43 1.86
N ILE A 14 -13.98 5.24 0.81
CA ILE A 14 -12.89 5.61 -0.11
C ILE A 14 -11.76 6.31 0.65
N ARG A 15 -12.07 7.21 1.59
CA ARG A 15 -11.03 7.87 2.41
C ARG A 15 -10.28 6.91 3.31
N ARG A 16 -10.98 5.94 3.93
CA ARG A 16 -10.37 4.92 4.78
C ARG A 16 -9.45 3.98 4.01
N LEU A 17 -9.75 3.71 2.73
CA LEU A 17 -8.95 2.84 1.87
C LEU A 17 -7.80 3.58 1.17
N ARG A 18 -7.99 4.85 0.78
CA ARG A 18 -6.97 5.67 0.08
C ARG A 18 -5.68 5.88 0.89
N SER A 19 -5.75 5.89 2.21
CA SER A 19 -4.58 6.10 3.07
C SER A 19 -3.83 4.80 3.40
N ARG A 20 -4.20 3.66 2.80
CA ARG A 20 -3.56 2.38 3.08
C ARG A 20 -2.37 2.12 2.15
N PRO A 21 -1.24 1.65 2.71
CA PRO A 21 -0.07 1.25 1.93
C PRO A 21 -0.19 -0.17 1.34
N ASP A 22 -1.27 -0.92 1.62
CA ASP A 22 -1.43 -2.32 1.25
C ASP A 22 -2.74 -2.67 0.52
N SER A 23 -2.70 -3.71 -0.30
CA SER A 23 -3.79 -4.17 -1.19
C SER A 23 -4.66 -5.28 -0.59
N GLU A 24 -4.76 -5.33 0.75
CA GLU A 24 -5.53 -6.35 1.47
C GLU A 24 -7.04 -6.31 1.14
N HIS A 25 -7.58 -5.11 1.02
CA HIS A 25 -8.99 -4.88 0.68
C HIS A 25 -9.32 -5.29 -0.77
N GLU A 26 -8.41 -5.00 -1.71
CA GLU A 26 -8.52 -5.45 -3.11
C GLU A 26 -8.56 -6.98 -3.20
N MET A 27 -7.74 -7.66 -2.39
CA MET A 27 -7.72 -9.11 -2.36
C MET A 27 -9.05 -9.69 -1.85
N ARG A 28 -9.70 -9.06 -0.87
CA ARG A 28 -11.04 -9.47 -0.40
C ARG A 28 -12.11 -9.23 -1.45
N PHE A 29 -12.05 -8.12 -2.16
CA PHE A 29 -12.96 -7.83 -3.27
C PHE A 29 -12.81 -8.87 -4.39
N ASN A 30 -11.58 -9.16 -4.80
CA ASN A 30 -11.29 -10.20 -5.80
C ASN A 30 -11.75 -11.58 -5.33
N GLY A 31 -11.61 -11.89 -4.04
CA GLY A 31 -12.10 -13.13 -3.44
C GLY A 31 -13.62 -13.30 -3.59
N VAL A 32 -14.40 -12.26 -3.31
CA VAL A 32 -15.87 -12.27 -3.49
C VAL A 32 -16.25 -12.38 -4.97
N ALA A 33 -15.57 -11.64 -5.86
CA ALA A 33 -15.84 -11.70 -7.29
C ALA A 33 -15.57 -13.10 -7.85
N LEU A 34 -14.43 -13.69 -7.47
CA LEU A 34 -14.04 -15.04 -7.89
C LEU A 34 -15.01 -16.09 -7.33
N SER A 35 -15.35 -16.03 -6.04
CA SER A 35 -16.30 -16.99 -5.45
C SER A 35 -17.68 -16.90 -6.09
N THR A 36 -18.13 -15.69 -6.43
CA THR A 36 -19.39 -15.46 -7.15
C THR A 36 -19.32 -16.06 -8.55
N ALA A 37 -18.23 -15.83 -9.29
CA ALA A 37 -18.05 -16.39 -10.63
C ALA A 37 -18.02 -17.93 -10.61
N THR A 38 -17.32 -18.52 -9.63
CA THR A 38 -17.28 -19.98 -9.48
C THR A 38 -18.65 -20.55 -9.11
N ALA A 39 -19.39 -19.91 -8.20
CA ALA A 39 -20.75 -20.34 -7.86
C ALA A 39 -21.69 -20.30 -9.08
N ILE A 40 -21.62 -19.25 -9.90
CA ILE A 40 -22.39 -19.14 -11.16
C ILE A 40 -22.01 -20.27 -12.13
N TYR A 41 -20.72 -20.54 -12.29
CA TYR A 41 -20.24 -21.62 -13.17
C TYR A 41 -20.75 -22.99 -12.71
N LEU A 42 -20.70 -23.27 -11.41
CA LEU A 42 -21.20 -24.52 -10.84
C LEU A 42 -22.73 -24.63 -11.00
N ALA A 43 -23.47 -23.54 -10.79
CA ALA A 43 -24.91 -23.51 -11.04
C ALA A 43 -25.26 -23.78 -12.51
N ALA A 44 -24.51 -23.17 -13.44
CA ALA A 44 -24.71 -23.34 -14.88
C ALA A 44 -24.43 -24.77 -15.37
N THR A 45 -23.52 -25.48 -14.71
CA THR A 45 -23.15 -26.87 -15.06
C THR A 45 -24.05 -27.91 -14.38
N GLY A 46 -25.11 -27.49 -13.69
CA GLY A 46 -25.98 -28.38 -12.89
C GLY A 46 -25.28 -28.92 -11.64
N ASN A 47 -24.13 -28.34 -11.30
CA ASN A 47 -23.24 -28.79 -10.24
C ASN A 47 -23.35 -27.94 -8.97
N PHE A 48 -24.56 -27.53 -8.59
CA PHE A 48 -24.77 -26.67 -7.42
C PHE A 48 -25.86 -27.23 -6.52
N GLY A 49 -25.46 -27.75 -5.36
CA GLY A 49 -26.35 -28.33 -4.36
C GLY A 49 -26.32 -27.54 -3.03
N PRO A 50 -27.00 -28.08 -2.00
CA PRO A 50 -27.07 -27.43 -0.68
C PRO A 50 -25.71 -27.26 0.00
N GLY A 51 -24.78 -28.20 -0.19
CA GLY A 51 -23.44 -28.13 0.41
C GLY A 51 -22.61 -26.97 -0.14
N GLU A 52 -22.63 -26.80 -1.46
CA GLU A 52 -21.95 -25.72 -2.17
C GLU A 52 -22.54 -24.36 -1.77
N ILE A 53 -23.87 -24.25 -1.68
CA ILE A 53 -24.53 -23.03 -1.20
C ILE A 53 -23.99 -22.63 0.18
N ILE A 54 -23.89 -23.59 1.11
CA ILE A 54 -23.35 -23.33 2.46
C ILE A 54 -21.90 -22.85 2.38
N VAL A 55 -21.06 -23.49 1.56
CA VAL A 55 -19.65 -23.11 1.38
C VAL A 55 -19.52 -21.67 0.84
N TYR A 56 -20.22 -21.33 -0.24
CA TYR A 56 -20.12 -20.00 -0.86
C TYR A 56 -20.74 -18.89 -0.01
N VAL A 57 -21.87 -19.15 0.66
CA VAL A 57 -22.48 -18.19 1.59
C VAL A 57 -21.56 -17.94 2.78
N THR A 58 -21.01 -19.01 3.37
CA THR A 58 -20.08 -18.90 4.51
C THR A 58 -18.81 -18.16 4.12
N TYR A 59 -18.23 -18.45 2.96
CA TYR A 59 -17.04 -17.76 2.47
C TYR A 59 -17.31 -16.29 2.12
N THR A 60 -18.47 -15.98 1.55
CA THR A 60 -18.88 -14.59 1.29
C THR A 60 -19.05 -13.83 2.60
N ALA A 61 -19.73 -14.41 3.58
CA ALA A 61 -19.89 -13.83 4.91
C ALA A 61 -18.52 -13.61 5.60
N PHE A 62 -17.61 -14.57 5.49
CA PHE A 62 -16.24 -14.46 5.95
C PHE A 62 -15.49 -13.29 5.28
N CYS A 63 -15.57 -13.15 3.96
CA CYS A 63 -14.94 -12.05 3.24
C CYS A 63 -15.49 -10.69 3.67
N LEU A 64 -16.81 -10.58 3.84
CA LEU A 64 -17.47 -9.37 4.34
C LEU A 64 -17.05 -9.06 5.78
N ALA A 65 -16.90 -10.06 6.64
CA ALA A 65 -16.42 -9.88 8.01
C ALA A 65 -14.98 -9.38 8.06
N VAL A 66 -14.08 -9.96 7.25
CA VAL A 66 -12.69 -9.48 7.11
C VAL A 66 -12.66 -8.06 6.54
N PHE A 67 -13.50 -7.75 5.55
CA PHE A 67 -13.62 -6.41 4.99
C PHE A 67 -14.14 -5.39 6.02
N ALA A 68 -15.13 -5.77 6.82
CA ALA A 68 -15.61 -4.94 7.92
C ALA A 68 -14.52 -4.71 8.98
N ASP A 69 -13.71 -5.73 9.30
CA ASP A 69 -12.55 -5.55 10.18
C ASP A 69 -11.50 -4.62 9.58
N ILE A 70 -11.24 -4.70 8.26
CA ILE A 70 -10.39 -3.75 7.53
C ILE A 70 -10.90 -2.32 7.68
N LEU A 71 -12.21 -2.09 7.57
CA LEU A 71 -12.80 -0.76 7.73
C LEU A 71 -12.74 -0.24 9.17
N ARG A 72 -12.84 -1.13 10.18
CA ARG A 72 -12.71 -0.78 11.60
C ARG A 72 -11.24 -0.51 11.99
N ARG A 73 -10.34 -1.38 11.54
CA ARG A 73 -8.90 -1.40 11.82
C ARG A 73 -8.11 -1.35 10.50
N PRO A 74 -7.97 -0.14 9.89
CA PRO A 74 -7.35 0.02 8.57
C PRO A 74 -5.83 -0.10 8.56
N GLN A 75 -5.21 -0.36 9.71
CA GLN A 75 -3.79 -0.65 9.78
C GLN A 75 -3.49 -2.05 9.23
N ALA A 76 -2.27 -2.24 8.72
CA ALA A 76 -1.78 -3.55 8.31
C ALA A 76 -1.78 -4.50 9.52
N CYS A 77 -2.42 -5.67 9.37
CA CYS A 77 -2.54 -6.65 10.45
C CYS A 77 -2.11 -8.03 9.94
N ASN A 78 -1.03 -8.56 10.49
CA ASN A 78 -0.53 -9.89 10.10
C ASN A 78 -1.52 -11.00 10.45
N ALA A 79 -2.15 -10.95 11.63
CA ALA A 79 -3.12 -11.95 12.06
C ALA A 79 -4.31 -12.05 11.10
N ARG A 80 -4.82 -10.91 10.64
CA ARG A 80 -5.93 -10.86 9.67
C ARG A 80 -5.55 -11.49 8.33
N ARG A 81 -4.33 -11.25 7.84
CA ARG A 81 -3.81 -11.88 6.62
C ARG A 81 -3.68 -13.40 6.76
N ILE A 82 -3.23 -13.88 7.92
CA ILE A 82 -3.15 -15.32 8.22
C ILE A 82 -4.55 -15.94 8.18
N VAL A 83 -5.51 -15.34 8.87
CA VAL A 83 -6.91 -15.77 8.88
C VAL A 83 -7.48 -15.79 7.45
N ALA A 84 -7.21 -14.75 6.66
CA ALA A 84 -7.63 -14.67 5.27
C ALA A 84 -7.06 -15.81 4.41
N ILE A 85 -5.76 -16.12 4.53
CA ILE A 85 -5.12 -17.24 3.83
C ILE A 85 -5.78 -18.58 4.19
N ILE A 86 -6.03 -18.80 5.48
CA ILE A 86 -6.68 -20.02 5.96
C ILE A 86 -8.08 -20.14 5.36
N GLY A 87 -8.86 -19.05 5.37
CA GLY A 87 -10.20 -19.03 4.77
C GLY A 87 -10.19 -19.33 3.27
N ASP A 88 -9.27 -18.70 2.52
CA ASP A 88 -9.13 -18.90 1.07
C ASP A 88 -8.74 -20.35 0.73
N CYS A 89 -7.84 -20.96 1.52
CA CYS A 89 -7.45 -22.36 1.33
C CYS A 89 -8.59 -23.32 1.73
N SER A 90 -9.33 -23.00 2.80
CA SER A 90 -10.41 -23.84 3.32
C SER A 90 -11.61 -23.91 2.38
N VAL A 91 -12.00 -22.78 1.76
CA VAL A 91 -13.11 -22.76 0.80
C VAL A 91 -12.79 -23.60 -0.43
N LEU A 92 -11.57 -23.49 -0.96
CA LEU A 92 -11.12 -24.25 -2.12
C LEU A 92 -11.03 -25.76 -1.80
N ALA A 93 -10.49 -26.11 -0.64
CA ALA A 93 -10.45 -27.50 -0.19
C ALA A 93 -11.85 -28.09 -0.01
N SER A 94 -12.76 -27.35 0.64
CA SER A 94 -14.13 -27.80 0.91
C SER A 94 -14.87 -28.10 -0.39
N GLU A 95 -14.76 -27.21 -1.38
CA GLU A 95 -15.40 -27.37 -2.68
C GLU A 95 -14.85 -28.59 -3.43
N MET A 96 -13.53 -28.76 -3.43
CA MET A 96 -12.88 -29.91 -4.07
C MET A 96 -13.22 -31.24 -3.39
N CYS A 97 -13.43 -31.24 -2.07
CA CYS A 97 -13.87 -32.42 -1.32
C CYS A 97 -15.32 -32.82 -1.63
N LEU A 98 -16.22 -31.86 -1.87
CA LEU A 98 -17.64 -32.15 -2.15
C LEU A 98 -17.85 -32.74 -3.55
N ARG A 99 -17.05 -32.31 -4.53
CA ARG A 99 -17.29 -32.56 -5.96
C ARG A 99 -16.24 -33.43 -6.65
N GLY A 100 -15.09 -33.65 -6.02
CA GLY A 100 -14.01 -34.49 -6.56
C GLY A 100 -13.48 -33.97 -7.89
N GLU A 101 -13.72 -34.71 -8.97
CA GLU A 101 -13.19 -34.43 -10.31
C GLU A 101 -13.71 -33.12 -10.91
N SER A 102 -15.01 -32.82 -10.76
CA SER A 102 -15.65 -31.71 -11.48
C SER A 102 -15.17 -30.32 -11.00
N THR A 103 -14.35 -30.27 -9.96
CA THR A 103 -13.78 -29.05 -9.37
C THR A 103 -12.26 -29.01 -9.48
N ALA A 104 -11.64 -29.91 -10.25
CA ALA A 104 -10.20 -29.86 -10.54
C ALA A 104 -9.76 -28.52 -11.15
N PHE A 105 -10.66 -27.83 -11.88
CA PHE A 105 -10.43 -26.49 -12.43
C PHE A 105 -10.21 -25.40 -11.36
N LEU A 106 -10.52 -25.66 -10.08
CA LEU A 106 -10.25 -24.76 -8.96
C LEU A 106 -8.80 -24.82 -8.49
N PHE A 107 -8.05 -25.87 -8.83
CA PHE A 107 -6.66 -26.02 -8.39
C PHE A 107 -5.77 -24.80 -8.74
N PRO A 108 -5.83 -24.21 -9.95
CA PRO A 108 -5.08 -22.98 -10.26
C PRO A 108 -5.36 -21.82 -9.29
N LEU A 109 -6.52 -21.79 -8.62
CA LEU A 109 -6.83 -20.78 -7.62
C LEU A 109 -6.00 -20.94 -6.35
N LEU A 110 -5.55 -22.15 -5.99
CA LEU A 110 -4.59 -22.34 -4.90
C LEU A 110 -3.24 -21.68 -5.23
N ILE A 111 -2.76 -21.84 -6.47
CA ILE A 111 -1.54 -21.15 -6.94
C ILE A 111 -1.75 -19.63 -6.92
N TRP A 112 -2.93 -19.16 -7.36
CA TRP A 112 -3.28 -17.75 -7.30
C TRP A 112 -3.25 -17.20 -5.86
N VAL A 113 -3.79 -17.93 -4.88
CA VAL A 113 -3.73 -17.55 -3.46
C VAL A 113 -2.27 -17.48 -2.98
N ILE A 114 -1.45 -18.47 -3.30
CA ILE A 114 -0.03 -18.52 -2.92
C ILE A 114 0.73 -17.33 -3.49
N LEU A 115 0.72 -17.17 -4.82
CA LEU A 115 1.44 -16.11 -5.50
C LEU A 115 0.89 -14.73 -5.12
N GLY A 116 -0.44 -14.61 -5.03
CA GLY A 116 -1.12 -13.38 -4.68
C GLY A 116 -0.71 -12.86 -3.30
N ASN A 117 -0.54 -13.73 -2.31
CA ASN A 117 -0.02 -13.37 -1.00
C ASN A 117 1.48 -13.07 -1.02
N GLY A 118 2.25 -13.85 -1.78
CA GLY A 118 3.70 -13.63 -1.89
C GLY A 118 4.07 -12.30 -2.52
N PHE A 119 3.46 -11.94 -3.66
CA PHE A 119 3.73 -10.68 -4.34
C PHE A 119 3.25 -9.46 -3.54
N ARG A 120 2.13 -9.56 -2.82
CA ARG A 120 1.56 -8.43 -2.07
C ARG A 120 2.21 -8.22 -0.71
N PHE A 121 2.51 -9.30 0.01
CA PHE A 121 2.90 -9.23 1.41
C PHE A 121 4.30 -9.80 1.69
N GLY A 122 4.95 -10.37 0.68
CA GLY A 122 6.33 -10.84 0.73
C GLY A 122 6.46 -12.32 1.10
N LEU A 123 7.72 -12.75 1.23
CA LEU A 123 8.09 -14.16 1.34
C LEU A 123 7.48 -14.91 2.52
N ARG A 124 7.25 -14.24 3.65
CA ARG A 124 6.66 -14.88 4.83
C ARG A 124 5.24 -15.36 4.54
N PHE A 125 4.46 -14.54 3.84
CA PHE A 125 3.09 -14.88 3.44
C PHE A 125 3.06 -15.80 2.22
N LEU A 126 4.06 -15.74 1.34
CA LEU A 126 4.28 -16.76 0.31
C LEU A 126 4.40 -18.15 0.96
N ALA A 127 5.35 -18.30 1.90
CA ALA A 127 5.60 -19.57 2.58
C ALA A 127 4.37 -20.06 3.35
N LEU A 128 3.71 -19.17 4.09
CA LEU A 128 2.51 -19.53 4.84
C LEU A 128 1.36 -19.98 3.92
N ALA A 129 1.13 -19.26 2.82
CA ALA A 129 0.12 -19.65 1.85
C ALA A 129 0.48 -20.96 1.14
N THR A 130 1.77 -21.22 0.87
CA THR A 130 2.23 -22.51 0.35
C THR A 130 1.92 -23.64 1.32
N THR A 131 2.24 -23.47 2.61
CA THR A 131 1.89 -24.47 3.64
C THR A 131 0.38 -24.68 3.70
N GLY A 132 -0.41 -23.61 3.72
CA GLY A 132 -1.87 -23.69 3.70
C GLY A 132 -2.41 -24.42 2.46
N GLY A 133 -1.88 -24.12 1.28
CA GLY A 133 -2.25 -24.77 0.02
C GLY A 133 -1.87 -26.26 -0.02
N LEU A 134 -0.70 -26.64 0.51
CA LEU A 134 -0.29 -28.03 0.61
C LEU A 134 -1.18 -28.82 1.57
N VAL A 135 -1.52 -28.24 2.73
CA VAL A 135 -2.44 -28.86 3.69
C VAL A 135 -3.83 -28.99 3.08
N ALA A 136 -4.33 -27.94 2.44
CA ALA A 136 -5.62 -27.95 1.75
C ALA A 136 -5.69 -29.04 0.68
N PHE A 137 -4.74 -29.05 -0.25
CA PHE A 137 -4.76 -30.03 -1.34
C PHE A 137 -4.42 -31.45 -0.88
N GLY A 138 -3.54 -31.61 0.13
CA GLY A 138 -3.29 -32.90 0.78
C GLY A 138 -4.55 -33.45 1.46
N THR A 139 -5.37 -32.58 2.05
CA THR A 139 -6.69 -32.95 2.60
C THR A 139 -7.64 -33.40 1.50
N VAL A 140 -7.68 -32.69 0.36
CA VAL A 140 -8.48 -33.09 -0.81
C VAL A 140 -8.07 -34.48 -1.30
N ILE A 141 -6.77 -34.74 -1.47
CA ILE A 141 -6.25 -36.06 -1.87
C ILE A 141 -6.68 -37.14 -0.87
N ALA A 142 -6.56 -36.87 0.43
CA ALA A 142 -6.94 -37.83 1.47
C ALA A 142 -8.46 -38.09 1.55
N ALA A 143 -9.28 -37.09 1.22
CA ALA A 143 -10.73 -37.16 1.40
C ALA A 143 -11.52 -37.68 0.19
N THR A 144 -10.90 -37.74 -1.00
CA THR A 144 -11.64 -37.99 -2.25
C THR A 144 -11.07 -39.18 -3.04
N PRO A 145 -11.92 -40.14 -3.47
CA PRO A 145 -11.45 -41.31 -4.23
C PRO A 145 -10.76 -40.96 -5.54
N PHE A 146 -11.24 -39.94 -6.26
CA PHE A 146 -10.70 -39.49 -7.54
C PHE A 146 -9.21 -39.12 -7.46
N TRP A 147 -8.83 -38.35 -6.44
CA TRP A 147 -7.44 -37.89 -6.28
C TRP A 147 -6.51 -39.00 -5.74
N GLN A 148 -7.08 -40.04 -5.14
CA GLN A 148 -6.34 -41.26 -4.74
C GLN A 148 -6.11 -42.20 -5.93
N SER A 149 -7.06 -42.29 -6.87
CA SER A 149 -6.93 -43.13 -8.06
C SER A 149 -5.92 -42.58 -9.07
N GLU A 150 -5.66 -41.27 -9.05
CA GLU A 150 -4.74 -40.59 -9.98
C GLU A 150 -3.47 -40.04 -9.27
N PRO A 151 -2.61 -40.91 -8.70
CA PRO A 151 -1.49 -40.47 -7.87
C PRO A 151 -0.44 -39.65 -8.65
N ALA A 152 -0.27 -39.93 -9.95
CA ALA A 152 0.64 -39.17 -10.80
C ALA A 152 0.18 -37.72 -10.98
N VAL A 153 -1.13 -37.50 -11.16
CA VAL A 153 -1.72 -36.16 -11.27
C VAL A 153 -1.61 -35.43 -9.93
N SER A 154 -2.01 -36.08 -8.83
CA SER A 154 -1.90 -35.54 -7.47
C SER A 154 -0.47 -35.12 -7.12
N ALA A 155 0.52 -35.98 -7.41
CA ALA A 155 1.94 -35.67 -7.19
C ALA A 155 2.41 -34.49 -8.07
N GLY A 156 2.00 -34.45 -9.34
CA GLY A 156 2.32 -33.35 -10.25
C GLY A 156 1.76 -32.01 -9.77
N LEU A 157 0.53 -31.99 -9.26
CA LEU A 157 -0.09 -30.78 -8.72
C LEU A 157 0.53 -30.33 -7.39
N ILE A 158 0.88 -31.26 -6.48
CA ILE A 158 1.67 -30.94 -5.28
C ILE A 158 3.04 -30.35 -5.66
N ALA A 159 3.71 -30.96 -6.65
CA ALA A 159 4.96 -30.43 -7.18
C ALA A 159 4.76 -29.03 -7.77
N GLY A 160 3.64 -28.77 -8.45
CA GLY A 160 3.26 -27.44 -8.93
C GLY A 160 3.08 -26.42 -7.80
N LEU A 161 2.42 -26.79 -6.70
CA LEU A 161 2.26 -25.95 -5.50
C LEU A 161 3.60 -25.61 -4.83
N LEU A 162 4.62 -26.45 -4.98
CA LEU A 162 5.98 -26.20 -4.49
C LEU A 162 6.82 -25.40 -5.49
N LEU A 163 6.74 -25.75 -6.78
CA LEU A 163 7.57 -25.16 -7.82
C LEU A 163 7.20 -23.69 -8.06
N ALA A 164 5.92 -23.35 -8.07
CA ALA A 164 5.45 -21.99 -8.27
C ALA A 164 6.02 -20.98 -7.24
N PRO A 165 5.92 -21.20 -5.91
CA PRO A 165 6.51 -20.29 -4.94
C PRO A 165 8.04 -20.31 -4.96
N ILE A 166 8.69 -21.45 -5.24
CA ILE A 166 10.15 -21.52 -5.38
C ILE A 166 10.62 -20.63 -6.53
N ALA A 167 9.96 -20.71 -7.69
CA ALA A 167 10.26 -19.88 -8.85
C ALA A 167 9.97 -18.38 -8.59
N ALA A 168 8.89 -18.07 -7.87
CA ALA A 168 8.49 -16.70 -7.57
C ALA A 168 9.33 -16.03 -6.47
N ALA A 169 9.86 -16.79 -5.51
CA ALA A 169 10.62 -16.27 -4.36
C ALA A 169 11.79 -15.32 -4.73
N PRO A 170 12.69 -15.65 -5.67
CA PRO A 170 13.77 -14.74 -6.06
C PRO A 170 13.24 -13.46 -6.72
N LEU A 171 12.14 -13.52 -7.48
CA LEU A 171 11.52 -12.36 -8.10
C LEU A 171 10.93 -11.42 -7.04
N ILE A 172 10.21 -11.98 -6.06
CA ILE A 172 9.65 -11.23 -4.93
C ILE A 172 10.78 -10.58 -4.10
N ARG A 173 11.90 -11.29 -3.89
CA ARG A 173 13.09 -10.75 -3.20
C ARG A 173 13.65 -9.54 -3.93
N LYS A 174 13.92 -9.68 -5.24
CA LYS A 174 14.47 -8.61 -6.07
C LYS A 174 13.55 -7.40 -6.10
N LEU A 175 12.25 -7.62 -6.29
CA LEU A 175 11.25 -6.54 -6.27
C LEU A 175 11.25 -5.80 -4.93
N SER A 176 11.26 -6.54 -3.83
CA SER A 176 11.29 -5.96 -2.48
C SER A 176 12.58 -5.20 -2.20
N GLN A 177 13.73 -5.69 -2.68
CA GLN A 177 15.01 -5.00 -2.55
C GLN A 177 15.08 -3.74 -3.40
N ALA A 178 14.68 -3.80 -4.66
CA ALA A 178 14.64 -2.65 -5.56
C ALA A 178 13.72 -1.55 -5.02
N LYS A 179 12.55 -1.93 -4.48
CA LYS A 179 11.65 -1.00 -3.80
C LYS A 179 12.33 -0.31 -2.62
N ARG A 180 12.98 -1.05 -1.71
CA ARG A 180 13.71 -0.46 -0.57
C ARG A 180 14.84 0.46 -1.01
N GLN A 181 15.56 0.11 -2.07
CA GLN A 181 16.63 0.95 -2.61
C GLN A 181 16.08 2.25 -3.19
N ALA A 182 14.97 2.20 -3.93
CA ALA A 182 14.30 3.37 -4.46
C ALA A 182 13.76 4.28 -3.33
N GLU A 183 13.14 3.69 -2.30
CA GLU A 183 12.65 4.43 -1.12
C GLU A 183 13.80 5.12 -0.38
N ALA A 184 14.91 4.40 -0.11
CA ALA A 184 16.08 4.96 0.55
C ALA A 184 16.76 6.07 -0.28
N ALA A 185 16.83 5.91 -1.60
CA ALA A 185 17.36 6.95 -2.49
C ALA A 185 16.46 8.19 -2.49
N ASN A 186 15.14 8.01 -2.44
CA ASN A 186 14.19 9.11 -2.37
C ASN A 186 14.30 9.86 -1.03
N GLU A 187 14.38 9.15 0.09
CA GLU A 187 14.59 9.76 1.41
C GLU A 187 15.93 10.53 1.48
N ALA A 188 17.02 9.97 0.94
CA ALA A 188 18.31 10.65 0.89
C ALA A 188 18.28 11.91 0.02
N LYS A 189 17.57 11.88 -1.13
CA LYS A 189 17.36 13.04 -1.99
C LYS A 189 16.61 14.14 -1.24
N SER A 190 15.50 13.81 -0.59
CA SER A 190 14.71 14.80 0.18
C SER A 190 15.52 15.40 1.32
N PHE A 191 16.26 14.58 2.06
CA PHE A 191 17.14 15.04 3.13
C PHE A 191 18.23 15.99 2.63
N LEU A 192 18.92 15.64 1.53
CA LEU A 192 19.95 16.49 0.95
C LEU A 192 19.38 17.83 0.50
N LEU A 193 18.26 17.82 -0.22
CA LEU A 193 17.61 19.04 -0.71
C LEU A 193 17.16 19.94 0.45
N ALA A 194 16.56 19.38 1.50
CA ALA A 194 16.14 20.14 2.67
C ALA A 194 17.35 20.74 3.43
N SER A 195 18.41 19.96 3.62
CA SER A 195 19.62 20.42 4.33
C SER A 195 20.33 21.53 3.56
N VAL A 196 20.58 21.34 2.26
CA VAL A 196 21.24 22.33 1.41
C VAL A 196 20.45 23.63 1.37
N SER A 197 19.12 23.57 1.24
CA SER A 197 18.28 24.78 1.27
C SER A 197 18.42 25.55 2.59
N HIS A 198 18.46 24.85 3.73
CA HIS A 198 18.63 25.49 5.04
C HIS A 198 20.03 26.14 5.17
N GLU A 199 21.06 25.45 4.72
CA GLU A 199 22.44 25.95 4.76
C GLU A 199 22.64 27.15 3.83
N LEU A 200 21.97 27.19 2.67
CA LEU A 200 22.03 28.34 1.75
C LEU A 200 21.26 29.56 2.24
N ARG A 201 20.22 29.39 3.06
CA ARG A 201 19.42 30.52 3.60
C ARG A 201 20.26 31.43 4.50
N THR A 202 21.13 30.87 5.34
CA THR A 202 21.96 31.62 6.29
C THR A 202 22.92 32.62 5.61
N PRO A 203 23.81 32.21 4.69
CA PRO A 203 24.70 33.13 4.00
C PRO A 203 23.93 34.09 3.10
N LEU A 204 22.80 33.68 2.52
CA LEU A 204 21.99 34.55 1.69
C LEU A 204 21.32 35.68 2.50
N THR A 205 20.80 35.36 3.68
CA THR A 205 20.30 36.37 4.63
C THR A 205 21.41 37.32 5.06
N ALA A 206 22.63 36.83 5.28
CA ALA A 206 23.78 37.68 5.60
C ALA A 206 24.16 38.63 4.44
N ILE A 207 24.19 38.13 3.19
CA ILE A 207 24.46 38.95 1.99
C ILE A 207 23.38 40.02 1.82
N LEU A 208 22.10 39.65 1.93
CA LEU A 208 20.98 40.59 1.81
C LEU A 208 21.02 41.63 2.93
N GLY A 209 21.21 41.22 4.19
CA GLY A 209 21.31 42.13 5.33
C GLY A 209 22.49 43.10 5.21
N THR A 210 23.67 42.60 4.81
CA THR A 210 24.85 43.44 4.59
C THR A 210 24.64 44.40 3.42
N GLY A 211 23.98 43.94 2.34
CA GLY A 211 23.62 44.77 1.20
C GLY A 211 22.65 45.89 1.59
N SER A 212 21.64 45.60 2.40
CA SER A 212 20.70 46.61 2.93
C SER A 212 21.41 47.65 3.78
N VAL A 213 22.30 47.23 4.69
CA VAL A 213 23.12 48.17 5.48
C VAL A 213 24.01 49.02 4.57
N LEU A 214 24.60 48.44 3.53
CA LEU A 214 25.44 49.17 2.58
C LEU A 214 24.64 50.23 1.81
N GLN A 215 23.37 49.96 1.46
CA GLN A 215 22.48 50.94 0.82
C GLN A 215 22.20 52.17 1.69
N ASP A 216 22.26 52.04 3.01
CA ASP A 216 22.04 53.14 3.96
C ASP A 216 23.31 54.01 4.18
N THR A 217 24.43 53.67 3.53
CA THR A 217 25.69 54.43 3.61
C THR A 217 25.85 55.45 2.46
N LYS A 218 26.86 56.32 2.56
CA LYS A 218 27.23 57.23 1.45
C LYS A 218 27.92 56.44 0.34
N LEU A 219 27.17 56.13 -0.73
CA LEU A 219 27.65 55.49 -1.95
C LEU A 219 27.67 56.49 -3.12
N ASP A 220 28.64 56.36 -4.01
CA ASP A 220 28.59 57.03 -5.30
C ASP A 220 27.54 56.37 -6.25
N PRO A 221 27.14 57.02 -7.36
CA PRO A 221 26.12 56.48 -8.27
C PRO A 221 26.44 55.09 -8.84
N ALA A 222 27.72 54.75 -9.06
CA ALA A 222 28.13 53.46 -9.58
C ALA A 222 28.05 52.37 -8.50
N GLN A 223 28.50 52.68 -7.28
CA GLN A 223 28.40 51.80 -6.10
C GLN A 223 26.94 51.51 -5.72
N GLN A 224 26.06 52.50 -5.84
CA GLN A 224 24.64 52.34 -5.55
C GLN A 224 23.97 51.37 -6.53
N GLU A 225 24.30 51.46 -7.82
CA GLU A 225 23.81 50.54 -8.85
C GLU A 225 24.35 49.11 -8.66
N ILE A 226 25.63 48.96 -8.32
CA ILE A 226 26.23 47.65 -8.00
C ILE A 226 25.51 47.02 -6.80
N THR A 227 25.30 47.78 -5.72
CA THR A 227 24.64 47.30 -4.51
C THR A 227 23.20 46.87 -4.79
N ARG A 228 22.45 47.66 -5.57
CA ARG A 228 21.08 47.31 -6.00
C ARG A 228 21.03 46.01 -6.81
N ARG A 229 22.01 45.78 -7.69
CA ARG A 229 22.12 44.54 -8.48
C ARG A 229 22.41 43.32 -7.60
N VAL A 230 23.33 43.44 -6.63
CA VAL A 230 23.65 42.36 -5.69
C VAL A 230 22.43 41.96 -4.85
N ILE A 231 21.70 42.94 -4.31
CA ILE A 231 20.48 42.66 -3.53
C ILE A 231 19.41 42.00 -4.40
N SER A 232 19.14 42.54 -5.60
CA SER A 232 18.15 41.94 -6.52
C SER A 232 18.51 40.50 -6.92
N ALA A 233 19.80 40.22 -7.14
CA ALA A 233 20.27 38.87 -7.42
C ALA A 233 20.09 37.95 -6.20
N GLY A 234 20.38 38.44 -4.98
CA GLY A 234 20.16 37.71 -3.74
C GLY A 234 18.69 37.39 -3.49
N GLU A 235 17.77 38.33 -3.74
CA GLU A 235 16.33 38.11 -3.60
C GLU A 235 15.81 37.06 -4.59
N ARG A 236 16.29 37.10 -5.85
CA ARG A 236 15.97 36.07 -6.85
C ARG A 236 16.48 34.69 -6.42
N LEU A 237 17.70 34.60 -5.92
CA LEU A 237 18.25 33.35 -5.40
C LEU A 237 17.46 32.84 -4.20
N ARG A 238 16.99 33.74 -3.32
CA ARG A 238 16.17 33.36 -2.15
C ARG A 238 14.90 32.66 -2.58
N THR A 239 14.18 33.25 -3.54
CA THR A 239 12.96 32.66 -4.10
C THR A 239 13.20 31.27 -4.70
N LEU A 240 14.34 31.07 -5.38
CA LEU A 240 14.71 29.75 -5.93
C LEU A 240 15.00 28.72 -4.82
N VAL A 241 15.73 29.12 -3.78
CA VAL A 241 16.07 28.26 -2.63
C VAL A 241 14.82 27.89 -1.82
N ASP A 242 13.92 28.85 -1.59
CA ASP A 242 12.67 28.61 -0.88
C ASP A 242 11.74 27.68 -1.70
N GLY A 243 11.67 27.87 -3.03
CA GLY A 243 10.92 26.98 -3.92
C GLY A 243 11.45 25.54 -3.95
N LEU A 244 12.77 25.34 -3.80
CA LEU A 244 13.36 24.01 -3.67
C LEU A 244 12.93 23.32 -2.37
N SER A 245 12.78 24.08 -1.28
CA SER A 245 12.28 23.53 -0.01
C SER A 245 10.80 23.12 -0.13
N ASP A 246 9.95 23.94 -0.75
CA ASP A 246 8.53 23.63 -0.94
C ASP A 246 8.33 22.37 -1.81
N ALA A 247 9.18 22.16 -2.81
CA ALA A 247 9.17 20.94 -3.63
C ALA A 247 9.47 19.67 -2.81
N THR A 248 10.40 19.72 -1.85
CA THR A 248 10.67 18.59 -0.94
C THR A 248 9.48 18.28 -0.02
N TRP A 249 8.80 19.31 0.50
CA TRP A 249 7.58 19.13 1.32
C TRP A 249 6.41 18.50 0.53
N ILE A 250 6.30 18.83 -0.75
CA ILE A 250 5.28 18.27 -1.64
C ILE A 250 5.62 16.82 -2.00
N GLU A 251 6.89 16.52 -2.34
CA GLU A 251 7.34 15.15 -2.64
C GLU A 251 7.20 14.21 -1.41
N GLU A 252 7.34 14.72 -0.18
CA GLU A 252 7.21 13.94 1.06
C GLU A 252 5.76 13.67 1.52
N GLY A 253 4.75 14.17 0.81
CA GLY A 253 3.37 13.76 1.03
C GLY A 253 2.86 14.01 2.46
N HIS A 254 2.66 15.28 2.84
CA HIS A 254 1.73 15.69 3.92
C HIS A 254 2.13 15.42 5.39
N ARG A 255 3.38 15.63 5.82
CA ARG A 255 3.60 15.94 7.25
C ARG A 255 3.45 17.43 7.49
N ARG A 256 2.45 17.78 8.32
CA ARG A 256 2.01 19.12 8.68
C ARG A 256 3.17 20.12 8.78
N ARG A 257 3.02 21.28 8.13
CA ARG A 257 3.75 22.51 8.50
C ARG A 257 3.53 22.71 10.01
N PRO A 258 4.57 22.89 10.84
CA PRO A 258 4.37 23.48 12.15
C PRO A 258 3.66 24.81 11.91
N GLU A 259 2.45 24.92 12.44
CA GLU A 259 1.66 26.13 12.36
C GLU A 259 2.50 27.25 12.98
N ASP A 260 2.75 28.30 12.20
CA ASP A 260 3.45 29.51 12.65
C ASP A 260 2.77 29.98 13.96
N PRO A 261 3.50 30.14 15.08
CA PRO A 261 2.90 30.57 16.33
C PRO A 261 2.18 31.90 16.10
N ARG A 262 0.85 31.91 16.28
CA ARG A 262 0.05 33.14 16.20
C ARG A 262 0.72 34.23 17.05
N PRO A 263 0.80 35.48 16.58
CA PRO A 263 1.38 36.56 17.37
C PRO A 263 0.64 36.64 18.70
N SER A 264 1.41 36.63 19.80
CA SER A 264 0.91 36.80 21.16
C SER A 264 0.06 38.07 21.23
N PRO A 265 -1.13 38.05 21.86
CA PRO A 265 -1.89 39.28 22.04
C PRO A 265 -1.05 40.27 22.85
N ALA A 266 -1.05 41.53 22.39
CA ALA A 266 -0.33 42.63 23.02
C ALA A 266 -0.76 42.81 24.49
N PRO A 267 0.12 43.33 25.37
CA PRO A 267 -0.25 43.60 26.75
C PRO A 267 -1.40 44.59 26.76
N THR A 268 -2.48 44.25 27.47
CA THR A 268 -3.50 45.23 27.81
C THR A 268 -2.89 46.15 28.85
N ASP A 269 -2.69 47.41 28.49
CA ASP A 269 -2.37 48.47 29.45
C ASP A 269 -3.52 48.56 30.46
N GLY A 270 -3.28 48.02 31.65
CA GLY A 270 -4.10 48.23 32.82
C GLY A 270 -3.81 49.62 33.39
N GLY A 271 -4.51 50.62 32.87
CA GLY A 271 -4.64 51.93 33.49
C GLY A 271 -5.95 52.02 34.28
N THR A 272 -5.83 52.54 35.50
CA THR A 272 -6.83 52.87 36.56
C THR A 272 -7.35 51.74 37.42
#